data_AF-A0A482VIN5-F1
#
_entry.id   AF-A0A482VIN5-F1
#
_cell.length_a   1.000
_cell.length_b   1.000
_cell.length_c   1.000
_cell.angle_alpha   90.00
_cell.angle_beta   90.00
_cell.angle_gamma   90.00
#
_symmetry.space_group_name_H-M   'P 1'
#
loop_
_entity.id
_entity.type
_entity.pdbx_description
1 polymer ?
#
loop_
_entity_poly.entity_id
_entity_poly.type
_entity_poly.pdbx_seq_one_letter_code
_entity_poly.pdbx_strand_id
1 'polypeptide(L)'
;MVTKVSENANNFPQWKVEQGLLYQLIPSQSPLPSNSREWKVVVPKSQCVEVIRSNHDSPLSSHFVFGVPQFIIYDNGTHFAGKVFQSLAREHQVQKIWFNARYHPQCNSTERTNLTVGTVIRCYIKSHREWDRELAKIQQAINTARHEVTGFSPAFLNFARHVPVSDKYYGEISDT
;
A
#
# COMPACT_ATOMS: atom_id res chain seq x y z
N MET A 1 -27.08 -5.93 -7.92
CA MET A 1 -26.23 -6.92 -8.63
C MET A 1 -26.41 -8.31 -8.03
N VAL A 2 -26.29 -8.46 -6.70
CA VAL A 2 -26.54 -9.73 -5.97
C VAL A 2 -27.85 -10.40 -6.38
N THR A 3 -28.98 -9.67 -6.36
CA THR A 3 -30.31 -10.19 -6.73
C THR A 3 -30.34 -10.68 -8.19
N LYS A 4 -29.78 -9.90 -9.11
CA LYS A 4 -29.73 -10.23 -10.55
C LYS A 4 -28.91 -11.49 -10.85
N VAL A 5 -27.79 -11.69 -10.15
CA VAL A 5 -26.94 -12.87 -10.30
C VAL A 5 -27.58 -14.11 -9.64
N SER A 6 -28.32 -13.91 -8.55
CA SER A 6 -29.02 -15.01 -7.85
C SER A 6 -30.24 -15.52 -8.63
N GLU A 7 -30.98 -14.62 -9.29
CA GLU A 7 -32.17 -14.98 -10.09
C GLU A 7 -31.83 -15.55 -11.47
N ASN A 8 -30.71 -15.12 -12.07
CA ASN A 8 -30.34 -15.48 -13.44
C ASN A 8 -28.84 -15.77 -13.58
N ALA A 9 -28.33 -16.75 -12.83
CA ALA A 9 -26.90 -17.10 -12.78
C ALA A 9 -26.29 -17.41 -14.17
N ASN A 10 -27.06 -18.04 -15.07
CA ASN A 10 -26.60 -18.40 -16.43
C ASN A 10 -26.24 -17.18 -17.29
N ASN A 11 -26.84 -16.01 -17.02
CA ASN A 11 -26.53 -14.77 -17.76
C ASN A 11 -25.25 -14.08 -17.25
N PHE A 12 -24.70 -14.54 -16.12
CA PHE A 12 -23.54 -13.94 -15.47
C PHE A 12 -22.46 -14.97 -15.14
N PRO A 13 -21.86 -15.64 -16.14
CA PRO A 13 -20.91 -16.74 -15.91
C PRO A 13 -19.62 -16.33 -15.18
N GLN A 14 -19.34 -15.03 -15.05
CA GLN A 14 -18.18 -14.49 -14.32
C GLN A 14 -18.55 -13.90 -12.96
N TRP A 15 -19.77 -14.15 -12.49
CA TRP A 15 -20.25 -13.66 -11.20
C TRP A 15 -20.90 -14.82 -10.46
N LYS A 16 -20.70 -14.86 -9.14
CA LYS A 16 -21.41 -15.80 -8.29
C LYS A 16 -21.79 -15.13 -6.98
N VAL A 17 -22.81 -15.66 -6.32
CA VAL A 17 -23.18 -15.26 -4.97
C VAL A 17 -22.99 -16.48 -4.07
N GLU A 18 -22.16 -16.34 -3.04
CA GLU A 18 -21.95 -17.37 -2.03
C GLU A 18 -22.13 -16.74 -0.65
N GLN A 19 -22.96 -17.36 0.19
CA GLN A 19 -23.25 -16.88 1.56
C GLN A 19 -23.70 -15.40 1.60
N GLY A 20 -24.40 -14.93 0.56
CA GLY A 20 -24.87 -13.55 0.45
C GLY A 20 -23.82 -12.53 -0.04
N LEU A 21 -22.57 -12.96 -0.24
CA LEU A 21 -21.49 -12.12 -0.80
C LEU A 21 -21.42 -12.30 -2.31
N LEU A 22 -21.22 -11.18 -3.03
CA LEU A 22 -21.00 -11.19 -4.48
C LEU A 22 -19.52 -11.42 -4.77
N TYR A 23 -19.23 -12.32 -5.69
CA TYR A 23 -17.90 -12.59 -6.18
C TYR A 23 -17.83 -12.33 -7.67
N GLN A 24 -16.67 -11.87 -8.12
CA GLN A 24 -16.34 -11.74 -9.53
C GLN A 24 -15.17 -12.66 -9.85
N LEU A 25 -15.33 -13.44 -10.93
CA LEU A 25 -14.26 -14.25 -11.47
C LEU A 25 -13.33 -13.34 -12.25
N ILE A 26 -12.10 -13.24 -11.78
CA ILE A 26 -11.07 -12.43 -12.43
C ILE A 26 -9.85 -13.30 -12.73
N PRO A 27 -9.01 -12.94 -13.73
CA PRO A 27 -7.74 -13.63 -13.95
C PRO A 27 -6.95 -13.69 -12.64
N SER A 28 -6.46 -14.88 -12.29
CA SER A 28 -5.71 -15.04 -11.05
C SER A 28 -4.49 -14.15 -11.09
N GLN A 29 -4.32 -13.36 -10.03
CA GLN A 29 -3.12 -12.58 -9.83
C GLN A 29 -2.05 -13.44 -9.16
N SER A 30 -1.90 -14.71 -9.55
CA SER A 30 -0.77 -15.57 -9.13
C SER A 30 0.51 -15.27 -9.93
N PRO A 31 1.70 -15.25 -9.30
CA PRO A 31 3.00 -15.06 -9.97
C PRO A 31 3.47 -16.24 -10.81
N LEU A 32 2.75 -17.36 -10.76
CA LEU A 32 3.01 -18.48 -11.65
C LEU A 32 2.20 -18.31 -12.93
N PRO A 33 2.78 -18.57 -14.12
CA PRO A 33 2.05 -18.53 -15.39
C PRO A 33 0.93 -19.55 -15.35
N SER A 34 -0.26 -19.06 -15.03
CA SER A 34 -1.45 -19.86 -14.86
C SER A 34 -2.60 -19.09 -15.48
N ASN A 35 -3.30 -19.72 -16.43
CA ASN A 35 -4.59 -19.24 -16.91
C ASN A 35 -5.71 -19.42 -15.88
N SER A 36 -5.35 -19.74 -14.63
CA SER A 36 -6.28 -19.85 -13.53
C SER A 36 -7.00 -18.53 -13.33
N ARG A 37 -8.29 -18.62 -13.04
CA ARG A 37 -9.12 -17.49 -12.64
C ARG A 37 -9.50 -17.69 -11.18
N GLU A 38 -9.50 -16.61 -10.44
CA GLU A 38 -9.82 -16.61 -9.02
C GLU A 38 -11.08 -15.80 -8.76
N TRP A 39 -11.86 -16.25 -7.78
CA TRP A 39 -13.05 -15.54 -7.33
C TRP A 39 -12.64 -14.52 -6.27
N LYS A 40 -12.86 -13.23 -6.54
CA LYS A 40 -12.66 -12.16 -5.55
C LYS A 40 -14.00 -11.62 -5.05
N VAL A 41 -14.07 -11.35 -3.74
CA VAL A 41 -15.21 -10.69 -3.11
C VAL A 41 -15.34 -9.27 -3.65
N VAL A 42 -16.56 -8.91 -4.02
CA VAL A 42 -16.94 -7.55 -4.41
C VAL A 42 -17.45 -6.84 -3.18
N VAL A 43 -16.71 -5.82 -2.73
CA VAL A 43 -17.08 -5.03 -1.55
C VAL A 43 -18.02 -3.89 -1.97
N PRO A 44 -19.25 -3.82 -1.42
CA PRO A 44 -20.13 -2.68 -1.64
C PRO A 44 -19.50 -1.38 -1.16
N LYS A 45 -19.74 -0.27 -1.86
CA LYS A 45 -19.22 1.07 -1.47
C LYS A 45 -19.55 1.45 -0.02
N SER A 46 -20.74 1.06 0.47
CA SER A 46 -21.15 1.30 1.85
C SER A 46 -20.30 0.56 2.89
N GLN A 47 -19.67 -0.56 2.51
CA GLN A 47 -18.85 -1.40 3.38
C GLN A 47 -17.35 -1.15 3.20
N CYS A 48 -16.93 -0.38 2.19
CA CYS A 48 -15.51 -0.09 1.95
C CYS A 48 -14.82 0.54 3.16
N VAL A 49 -15.51 1.42 3.89
CA VAL A 49 -14.94 2.07 5.09
C VAL A 49 -14.60 1.03 6.15
N GLU A 50 -15.50 0.09 6.40
CA GLU A 50 -15.32 -0.96 7.41
C GLU A 50 -14.21 -1.93 7.02
N VAL A 51 -14.17 -2.33 5.74
CA VAL A 51 -13.10 -3.21 5.22
C VAL A 51 -11.73 -2.51 5.25
N ILE A 52 -11.67 -1.22 4.97
CA ILE A 52 -10.43 -0.44 5.09
C ILE A 52 -10.01 -0.42 6.57
N ARG A 53 -10.91 -0.05 7.48
CA ARG A 53 -10.65 -0.04 8.92
C ARG A 53 -10.14 -1.39 9.42
N SER A 54 -10.83 -2.49 9.15
CA SER A 54 -10.42 -3.82 9.61
C SER A 54 -9.03 -4.26 9.12
N ASN A 55 -8.58 -3.75 7.96
CA ASN A 55 -7.27 -4.09 7.39
C ASN A 55 -6.18 -3.05 7.71
N HIS A 56 -6.55 -1.82 8.03
CA HIS A 56 -5.62 -0.71 8.30
C HIS A 56 -5.51 -0.35 9.79
N ASP A 57 -6.48 -0.73 10.63
CA ASP A 57 -6.46 -0.46 12.08
C ASP A 57 -5.55 -1.43 12.84
N SER A 58 -5.09 -2.51 12.18
CA SER A 58 -4.01 -3.32 12.73
C SER A 58 -2.80 -2.42 12.99
N PRO A 59 -2.20 -2.44 14.20
CA PRO A 59 -0.99 -1.66 14.50
C PRO A 59 0.23 -2.08 13.64
N LEU A 60 0.14 -3.23 12.96
CA LEU A 60 1.10 -3.69 11.96
C LEU A 60 0.83 -3.17 10.55
N SER A 61 -0.30 -2.48 10.31
CA SER A 61 -0.50 -1.76 9.07
C SER A 61 0.57 -0.67 8.98
N SER A 62 1.15 -0.50 7.80
CA SER A 62 2.36 0.29 7.55
C SER A 62 2.30 1.75 8.01
N HIS A 63 1.12 2.27 8.35
CA HIS A 63 0.92 3.63 8.84
C HIS A 63 1.14 3.78 10.36
N PHE A 64 0.92 2.73 11.17
CA PHE A 64 1.09 2.80 12.64
C PHE A 64 2.37 2.15 13.16
N VAL A 65 3.10 1.41 12.33
CA VAL A 65 4.42 0.85 12.65
C VAL A 65 5.40 1.92 13.15
N PHE A 66 5.20 3.18 12.75
CA PHE A 66 6.03 4.33 13.11
C PHE A 66 5.35 5.33 14.06
N GLY A 67 4.15 5.01 14.56
CA GLY A 67 3.35 5.89 15.41
C GLY A 67 2.48 6.89 14.64
N VAL A 68 1.71 7.70 15.39
CA VAL A 68 0.83 8.73 14.83
C VAL A 68 1.63 10.00 14.54
N PRO A 69 1.55 10.57 13.32
CA PRO A 69 2.26 11.79 12.99
C PRO A 69 1.64 13.01 13.69
N GLN A 70 2.48 13.97 14.11
CA GLN A 70 2.02 15.22 14.70
C GLN A 70 1.28 16.11 13.69
N PHE A 71 1.74 16.13 12.44
CA PHE A 71 1.12 16.86 11.34
C PHE A 71 1.21 16.06 10.04
N ILE A 72 0.24 16.27 9.15
CA ILE A 72 0.19 15.64 7.83
C ILE A 72 0.20 16.73 6.78
N ILE A 73 1.07 16.59 5.78
CA ILE A 73 1.12 17.49 4.61
C ILE A 73 0.51 16.75 3.42
N TYR A 74 -0.43 17.38 2.74
CA TYR A 74 -1.22 16.78 1.68
C TYR A 74 -1.22 17.65 0.42
N ASP A 75 -1.38 17.01 -0.75
CA ASP A 75 -1.65 17.75 -2.00
C ASP A 75 -3.12 18.22 -2.05
N ASN A 76 -3.59 18.92 -3.08
CA ASN A 76 -5.00 19.33 -3.13
C ASN A 76 -5.93 18.25 -3.74
N GLY A 77 -5.54 16.97 -3.68
CA GLY A 77 -6.32 15.87 -4.24
C GLY A 77 -7.64 15.63 -3.49
N THR A 78 -8.71 15.37 -4.23
CA THR A 78 -10.06 15.17 -3.65
C THR A 78 -10.19 13.90 -2.84
N HIS A 79 -9.29 12.93 -3.03
CA HIS A 79 -9.34 11.60 -2.41
C HIS A 79 -9.07 11.63 -0.90
N PHE A 80 -8.16 12.50 -0.42
CA PHE A 80 -7.83 12.60 1.01
C PHE A 80 -8.37 13.89 1.66
N ALA A 81 -8.95 14.80 0.86
CA ALA A 81 -9.79 15.89 1.36
C ALA A 81 -11.17 15.40 1.87
N GLY A 82 -11.48 14.11 1.72
CA GLY A 82 -12.75 13.53 2.14
C GLY A 82 -12.97 13.53 3.66
N LYS A 83 -14.24 13.61 4.08
CA LYS A 83 -14.65 13.63 5.49
C LYS A 83 -14.12 12.42 6.29
N VAL A 84 -13.97 11.26 5.64
CA VAL A 84 -13.50 10.01 6.27
C VAL A 84 -12.08 10.15 6.81
N PHE A 85 -11.14 10.64 5.99
CA PHE A 85 -9.74 10.81 6.39
C PHE A 85 -9.59 11.87 7.51
N GLN A 86 -10.34 12.97 7.41
CA GLN A 86 -10.34 13.99 8.46
C GLN A 86 -10.93 13.48 9.78
N SER A 87 -11.90 12.57 9.75
CA SER A 87 -12.43 11.94 10.96
C SER A 87 -11.40 11.00 11.58
N LEU A 88 -10.70 10.19 10.79
CA LEU A 88 -9.62 9.33 11.25
C LEU A 88 -8.47 10.13 11.89
N ALA A 89 -8.04 11.22 11.24
CA ALA A 89 -7.00 12.08 11.79
C ALA A 89 -7.41 12.72 13.12
N ARG A 90 -8.69 13.09 13.27
CA ARG A 90 -9.25 13.60 14.54
C ARG A 90 -9.31 12.55 15.63
N GLU A 91 -9.69 11.32 15.28
CA GLU A 91 -9.73 10.17 16.19
C GLU A 91 -8.34 9.88 16.77
N HIS A 92 -7.30 9.94 15.94
CA HIS A 92 -5.91 9.77 16.38
C HIS A 92 -5.26 11.07 16.89
N GLN A 93 -6.01 12.15 17.07
CA GLN A 93 -5.51 13.42 17.63
C GLN A 93 -4.34 14.04 16.84
N VAL A 94 -4.31 13.86 15.52
CA VAL A 94 -3.35 14.54 14.64
C VAL A 94 -3.56 16.04 14.76
N GLN A 95 -2.53 16.77 15.16
CA GLN A 95 -2.67 18.18 15.55
C GLN A 95 -2.98 19.10 14.38
N LYS A 96 -2.40 18.82 13.20
CA LYS A 96 -2.54 19.70 12.02
C LYS A 96 -2.53 18.90 10.71
N ILE A 97 -3.41 19.29 9.79
CA ILE A 97 -3.36 18.86 8.38
C ILE A 97 -3.10 20.12 7.55
N TRP A 98 -2.02 20.11 6.77
CA TRP A 98 -1.65 21.19 5.87
C TRP A 98 -1.88 20.77 4.42
N PHE A 99 -2.46 21.67 3.64
CA PHE A 99 -2.65 21.50 2.21
C PHE A 99 -1.59 22.31 1.48
N ASN A 100 -0.91 21.70 0.52
CA ASN A 100 0.05 22.39 -0.31
C ASN A 100 -0.63 23.54 -1.07
N ALA A 101 0.07 24.68 -1.18
CA ALA A 101 -0.42 25.79 -1.97
C ALA A 101 -0.61 25.36 -3.43
N ARG A 102 -1.71 25.80 -4.06
CA ARG A 102 -1.96 25.53 -5.47
C ARG A 102 -0.84 26.12 -6.31
N TYR A 103 -0.36 25.37 -7.30
CA TYR A 103 0.71 25.77 -8.22
C TYR A 103 2.06 26.07 -7.55
N HIS A 104 2.32 25.52 -6.35
CA HIS A 104 3.61 25.65 -5.67
C HIS A 104 4.28 24.27 -5.45
N PRO A 105 4.90 23.69 -6.50
CA PRO A 105 5.46 22.33 -6.46
C PRO A 105 6.69 22.17 -5.55
N GLN A 106 7.25 23.28 -5.04
CA GLN A 106 8.46 23.27 -4.20
C GLN A 106 8.26 22.57 -2.83
N CYS A 107 7.02 22.44 -2.35
CA CYS A 107 6.71 21.78 -1.07
C CYS A 107 6.67 20.24 -1.12
N ASN A 108 6.98 19.61 -2.25
CA ASN A 108 6.63 18.20 -2.44
C ASN A 108 7.84 17.24 -2.33
N SER A 109 8.41 17.10 -1.13
CA SER A 109 9.35 16.01 -0.82
C SER A 109 8.76 14.62 -1.15
N THR A 110 7.43 14.49 -1.06
CA THR A 110 6.69 13.30 -1.47
C THR A 110 6.76 13.07 -2.98
N GLU A 111 6.68 14.10 -3.83
CA GLU A 111 6.85 13.97 -5.30
C GLU A 111 8.22 13.42 -5.65
N ARG A 112 9.29 13.92 -5.02
CA ARG A 112 10.64 13.40 -5.25
C ARG A 112 10.73 11.92 -4.87
N THR A 113 10.15 11.55 -3.74
CA THR A 113 10.08 10.16 -3.30
C THR A 113 9.27 9.30 -4.28
N ASN A 114 8.12 9.80 -4.74
CA ASN A 114 7.26 9.12 -5.71
C ASN A 114 7.95 8.93 -7.07
N LEU A 115 8.77 9.89 -7.52
CA LEU A 115 9.60 9.76 -8.71
C LEU A 115 10.64 8.65 -8.56
N THR A 116 11.29 8.56 -7.40
CA THR A 116 12.22 7.47 -7.07
C THR A 116 11.50 6.13 -7.09
N VAL A 117 10.36 6.03 -6.40
CA VAL A 117 9.53 4.81 -6.37
C VAL A 117 9.13 4.40 -7.79
N GLY A 118 8.62 5.33 -8.60
CA GLY A 118 8.25 5.06 -9.99
C GLY A 118 9.45 4.63 -10.85
N THR A 119 10.63 5.17 -10.60
CA THR A 119 11.86 4.77 -11.30
C THR A 119 12.28 3.37 -10.93
N VAL A 120 12.32 3.04 -9.63
CA VAL A 120 12.66 1.69 -9.16
C VAL A 120 11.66 0.67 -9.69
N ILE A 121 10.36 1.00 -9.66
CA ILE A 121 9.30 0.17 -10.26
C ILE A 121 9.60 -0.10 -11.73
N ARG A 122 9.86 0.92 -12.54
CA ARG A 122 10.17 0.77 -13.97
C ARG A 122 11.43 -0.06 -14.24
N CYS A 123 12.45 0.08 -13.40
CA CYS A 123 13.71 -0.65 -13.57
C CYS A 123 13.62 -2.11 -13.12
N TYR A 124 12.85 -2.37 -12.06
CA TYR A 124 12.80 -3.69 -11.43
C TYR A 124 11.75 -4.62 -12.07
N ILE A 125 10.62 -4.06 -12.49
CA ILE A 125 9.48 -4.84 -12.97
C ILE A 125 9.61 -5.12 -14.46
N LYS A 126 9.64 -6.41 -14.81
CA LYS A 126 9.68 -6.87 -16.21
C LYS A 126 8.30 -6.87 -16.87
N SER A 127 7.23 -7.05 -16.08
CA SER A 127 5.85 -7.09 -16.54
C SER A 127 5.00 -6.13 -15.71
N HIS A 128 4.40 -5.14 -16.37
CA HIS A 128 3.53 -4.14 -15.72
C HIS A 128 2.34 -4.73 -14.94
N ARG A 129 2.04 -6.03 -15.10
CA ARG A 129 0.95 -6.71 -14.40
C ARG A 129 1.34 -7.23 -13.01
N GLU A 130 2.61 -7.20 -12.66
CA GLU A 130 3.14 -7.82 -11.43
C GLU A 130 3.74 -6.80 -10.46
N TRP A 131 3.56 -5.51 -10.75
CA TRP A 131 4.19 -4.43 -9.99
C TRP A 131 3.80 -4.44 -8.51
N ASP A 132 2.55 -4.81 -8.24
CA ASP A 132 1.93 -4.86 -6.91
C ASP A 132 2.58 -5.96 -6.03
N ARG A 133 2.93 -7.10 -6.61
CA ARG A 133 3.60 -8.19 -5.87
C ARG A 133 5.03 -7.85 -5.48
N GLU A 134 5.67 -7.01 -6.27
CA GLU A 134 7.06 -6.61 -6.06
C GLU A 134 7.19 -5.38 -5.15
N LEU A 135 6.09 -4.73 -4.78
CA LEU A 135 6.09 -3.54 -3.93
C LEU A 135 6.80 -3.73 -2.60
N ALA A 136 6.61 -4.87 -1.93
CA ALA A 136 7.26 -5.14 -0.65
C ALA A 136 8.79 -5.16 -0.79
N LYS A 137 9.31 -5.78 -1.86
CA LYS A 137 10.75 -5.83 -2.15
C LYS A 137 11.28 -4.45 -2.52
N ILE A 138 10.53 -3.70 -3.32
CA ILE A 138 10.88 -2.33 -3.72
C ILE A 138 10.92 -1.40 -2.50
N GLN A 139 9.92 -1.47 -1.62
CA GLN A 139 9.88 -0.71 -0.38
C GLN A 139 11.07 -1.05 0.52
N GLN A 140 11.40 -2.33 0.69
CA GLN A 140 12.56 -2.75 1.46
C GLN A 140 13.85 -2.18 0.85
N ALA A 141 14.04 -2.32 -0.47
CA ALA A 141 15.21 -1.82 -1.17
C ALA A 141 15.40 -0.30 -0.98
N ILE A 142 14.33 0.48 -1.14
CA ILE A 142 14.35 1.95 -0.95
C ILE A 142 14.66 2.30 0.51
N ASN A 143 14.03 1.62 1.48
CA ASN A 143 14.23 1.91 2.90
C ASN A 143 15.63 1.54 3.41
N THR A 144 16.28 0.54 2.82
CA THR A 144 17.63 0.11 3.20
C THR A 144 18.75 0.76 2.39
N ALA A 145 18.43 1.38 1.24
CA ALA A 145 19.41 2.07 0.41
C ALA A 145 19.94 3.33 1.11
N ARG A 146 21.26 3.51 1.04
CA ARG A 146 21.93 4.70 1.58
C ARG A 146 21.66 5.89 0.66
N HIS A 147 21.13 6.98 1.21
CA HIS A 147 20.92 8.20 0.44
C HIS A 147 22.22 9.03 0.37
N GLU A 148 22.57 9.55 -0.81
CA GLU A 148 23.85 10.23 -1.05
C GLU A 148 24.03 11.47 -0.16
N VAL A 149 22.98 12.29 -0.05
CA VAL A 149 23.00 13.55 0.72
C VAL A 149 23.16 13.33 2.22
N THR A 150 22.43 12.37 2.80
CA THR A 150 22.44 12.14 4.25
C THR A 150 23.53 11.18 4.67
N GLY A 151 24.02 10.33 3.74
CA GLY A 151 24.95 9.26 4.06
C GLY A 151 24.33 8.12 4.87
N PHE A 152 23.02 8.10 5.07
CA PHE A 152 22.31 7.07 5.85
C PHE A 152 21.11 6.53 5.08
N SER A 153 20.64 5.34 5.45
CA SER A 153 19.39 4.79 4.90
C SER A 153 18.19 5.28 5.70
N PRO A 154 16.99 5.40 5.09
CA PRO A 154 15.77 5.74 5.81
C PRO A 154 15.49 4.81 7.00
N ALA A 155 15.74 3.51 6.85
CA ALA A 155 15.59 2.54 7.94
C ALA A 155 16.55 2.83 9.11
N PHE A 156 17.79 3.22 8.84
CA PHE A 156 18.72 3.62 9.89
C PHE A 156 18.25 4.88 10.61
N LEU A 157 17.76 5.89 9.88
CA LEU A 157 17.25 7.13 10.48
C LEU A 157 16.01 6.89 11.36
N ASN A 158 15.14 5.94 10.97
CA ASN A 158 13.93 5.64 11.73
C ASN A 158 14.17 4.69 12.92
N PHE A 159 15.07 3.72 12.79
CA PHE A 159 15.25 2.64 13.79
C PHE A 159 16.59 2.66 14.52
N ALA A 160 17.48 3.61 14.18
CA ALA A 160 18.85 3.70 14.69
C ALA A 160 19.67 2.39 14.53
N ARG A 161 19.32 1.55 13.54
CA ARG A 161 19.99 0.28 13.27
C ARG A 161 20.06 -0.02 11.78
N HIS A 162 21.12 -0.71 11.37
CA HIS A 162 21.22 -1.24 10.02
C HIS A 162 20.35 -2.49 9.90
N VAL A 163 19.43 -2.51 8.95
CA VAL A 163 18.61 -3.69 8.66
C VAL A 163 19.47 -4.69 7.89
N PRO A 164 19.64 -5.93 8.39
CA PRO A 164 20.37 -6.97 7.68
C PRO A 164 19.66 -7.31 6.37
N VAL A 165 20.33 -7.13 5.24
CA VAL A 165 19.79 -7.44 3.90
C VAL A 165 20.34 -8.74 3.32
N SER A 166 21.35 -9.32 3.97
CA SER A 166 21.99 -10.59 3.59
C SER A 166 22.71 -11.20 4.79
N ASP A 167 22.90 -12.52 4.79
CA ASP A 167 23.63 -13.25 5.84
C ASP A 167 25.05 -12.74 6.09
N LYS A 168 25.67 -12.09 5.09
CA LYS A 168 26.98 -11.42 5.25
C LYS A 168 27.03 -10.43 6.41
N TYR A 169 25.88 -9.91 6.84
CA TYR A 169 25.78 -9.01 7.98
C TYR A 169 26.18 -9.66 9.31
N TYR A 170 25.89 -10.95 9.50
CA TYR A 170 26.08 -11.64 10.78
C TYR A 170 27.48 -12.23 10.97
N GLY A 171 28.34 -12.18 9.94
CA GLY A 171 29.64 -12.85 9.95
C GLY A 171 29.53 -14.37 9.81
N GLU A 172 30.68 -15.05 9.80
CA GLU A 172 30.72 -16.51 9.84
C GLU A 172 30.43 -16.98 11.27
N ILE A 173 29.45 -17.87 11.42
CA ILE A 173 29.17 -18.51 12.70
C ILE A 173 30.31 -19.51 12.94
N SER A 174 31.15 -19.27 13.94
CA SER A 174 32.16 -20.25 14.35
C SER A 174 31.47 -21.37 15.13
N ASP A 175 31.62 -22.61 14.66
CA ASP A 175 31.26 -23.80 15.42
C ASP A 175 32.23 -23.97 16.59
N THR A 176 32.00 -23.25 17.69
CA THR A 176 32.61 -23.50 19.00
C THR A 176 31.74 -24.39 19.85
#